data_AF-A0A0R1YMA3-F1
#
_entry.id   AF-A0A0R1YMA3-F1
#
_cell.length_a   1.000
_cell.length_b   1.000
_cell.length_c   1.000
_cell.angle_alpha   90.00
_cell.angle_beta   90.00
_cell.angle_gamma   90.00
#
_symmetry.space_group_name_H-M   'P 1'
#
loop_
_entity.id
_entity.type
_entity.pdbx_description
1 polymer ?
#
loop_
_entity_poly.entity_id
_entity_poly.type
_entity_poly.pdbx_seq_one_letter_code
_entity_poly.pdbx_strand_id
1 'polypeptide(L)' 'MAIGYKEHTARSLICQAKAIMVQNGYPFYNNRRLGRVPTEVVESIIGTKLQLKAE' A
#
# COMPACT_ATOMS: atom_id res chain seq x y z
N MET A 1 -16.27 15.06 -5.39
CA MET A 1 -16.26 13.91 -4.45
C MET A 1 -14.90 13.22 -4.53
N ALA A 2 -14.00 13.43 -3.58
CA ALA A 2 -12.76 12.64 -3.54
C ALA A 2 -13.01 11.45 -2.61
N ILE A 3 -13.39 10.30 -3.17
CA ILE A 3 -13.59 9.02 -2.46
C ILE A 3 -12.24 8.36 -2.09
N GLY A 4 -11.28 9.16 -1.62
CA GLY A 4 -9.91 8.76 -1.35
C GLY A 4 -9.45 9.10 0.05
N TYR A 5 -8.44 8.37 0.51
CA TYR A 5 -7.73 8.71 1.74
C TYR A 5 -6.96 10.03 1.58
N LYS A 6 -6.82 10.79 2.67
CA LYS A 6 -5.91 11.95 2.71
C LYS A 6 -4.49 11.47 2.39
N GLU A 7 -3.67 12.34 1.78
CA GLU A 7 -2.29 12.01 1.38
C GLU A 7 -1.46 11.40 2.52
N HIS A 8 -1.60 11.95 3.73
CA HIS A 8 -0.95 11.41 4.93
C HIS A 8 -1.36 9.96 5.24
N THR A 9 -2.66 9.66 5.17
CA THR A 9 -3.19 8.33 5.43
C THR A 9 -2.73 7.35 4.34
N ALA A 10 -2.80 7.74 3.07
CA ALA A 10 -2.31 6.92 1.96
C ALA A 10 -0.81 6.61 2.10
N ARG A 11 0.00 7.61 2.46
CA ARG A 11 1.44 7.43 2.68
C ARG A 11 1.74 6.47 3.83
N SER A 12 1.03 6.60 4.96
CA SER A 12 1.18 5.69 6.09
C SER A 12 0.84 4.26 5.70
N LEU A 13 -0.19 4.07 4.88
CA LEU A 13 -0.63 2.76 4.40
C LEU A 13 0.43 2.11 3.49
N ILE A 14 1.05 2.87 2.60
CA ILE A 14 2.19 2.42 1.79
C ILE A 14 3.39 2.03 2.67
N CYS A 15 3.67 2.80 3.72
CA CYS A 15 4.76 2.45 4.65
C CYS A 15 4.47 1.14 5.41
N GLN A 16 3.24 0.93 5.86
CA GLN A 16 2.82 -0.32 6.52
C GLN A 16 2.92 -1.51 5.57
N ALA A 17 2.46 -1.35 4.32
CA ALA A 17 2.55 -2.39 3.29
C ALA A 17 4.00 -2.82 3.01
N LYS A 18 4.94 -1.87 2.97
CA LYS A 18 6.37 -2.19 2.84
C LYS A 18 6.90 -2.96 4.03
N ALA A 19 6.53 -2.56 5.24
CA ALA A 19 6.98 -3.24 6.46
C ALA A 19 6.53 -4.70 6.46
N ILE A 20 5.27 -4.96 6.08
CA ILE A 20 4.72 -6.32 5.92
C ILE A 20 5.50 -7.10 4.84
N MET A 21 5.79 -6.47 3.70
CA MET A 21 6.57 -7.10 2.64
C MET A 21 8.00 -7.47 3.07
N VAL A 22 8.66 -6.62 3.86
CA VAL A 22 9.97 -6.92 4.44
C VAL A 22 9.87 -8.08 5.44
N GLN A 23 8.82 -8.12 6.27
CA GLN A 23 8.56 -9.24 7.20
C GLN A 23 8.29 -10.55 6.46
N ASN A 24 7.62 -10.50 5.31
CA ASN A 24 7.35 -11.66 4.45
C ASN A 24 8.61 -12.19 3.72
N GLY A 25 9.78 -11.59 3.96
CA GLY A 25 11.05 -12.05 3.38
C GLY A 25 11.47 -11.34 2.10
N TYR A 26 10.84 -10.21 1.75
CA TYR A 26 11.22 -9.40 0.58
C TYR A 26 12.03 -8.15 1.01
N PRO A 27 13.37 -8.25 1.16
CA PRO A 27 14.22 -7.13 1.57
C PRO A 27 14.22 -5.98 0.56
N PHE A 28 13.79 -6.23 -0.68
CA PHE A 28 13.63 -5.24 -1.74
C PHE A 28 12.78 -4.02 -1.31
N TYR A 29 11.76 -4.25 -0.48
CA TYR A 29 10.86 -3.19 -0.01
C TYR A 29 11.43 -2.34 1.13
N ASN A 30 12.60 -2.69 1.66
CA ASN A 30 13.31 -1.92 2.70
C ASN A 30 13.96 -0.63 2.14
N ASN A 31 13.91 -0.39 0.82
CA ASN A 31 14.50 0.79 0.22
C ASN A 31 13.62 2.05 0.40
N ARG A 32 14.19 3.12 0.97
CA ARG A 32 13.49 4.39 1.23
C ARG A 32 13.02 5.10 -0.04
N ARG A 33 13.65 4.85 -1.19
CA ARG A 33 13.31 5.46 -2.50
C ARG A 33 12.20 4.74 -3.25
N LEU A 34 11.82 3.52 -2.84
CA LEU A 34 10.78 2.76 -3.53
C LEU A 34 9.40 3.29 -3.13
N GLY A 35 8.66 3.96 -4.02
CA GLY A 35 7.34 4.54 -3.71
C GLY A 35 6.15 3.61 -3.96
N ARG A 36 6.38 2.32 -4.25
CA ARG A 36 5.37 1.40 -4.79
C ARG A 36 5.24 0.14 -3.92
N VAL A 37 4.03 -0.38 -3.84
CA VAL A 37 3.68 -1.62 -3.13
C VAL A 37 2.63 -2.39 -3.94
N PRO A 38 2.54 -3.72 -3.80
CA PRO A 38 1.51 -4.52 -4.45
C PRO A 38 0.12 -4.17 -3.90
N THR A 39 -0.88 -4.19 -4.77
CA THR A 39 -2.29 -3.94 -4.40
C THR A 39 -2.76 -4.97 -3.39
N GLU A 40 -2.36 -6.23 -3.53
CA GLU A 40 -2.75 -7.33 -2.65
C GLU A 40 -2.42 -7.07 -1.17
N VAL A 41 -1.27 -6.45 -0.88
CA VAL A 41 -0.87 -6.11 0.49
C VAL A 41 -1.70 -4.96 1.03
N VAL A 42 -1.96 -3.97 0.19
CA VAL A 42 -2.79 -2.82 0.54
C VAL A 42 -4.22 -3.28 0.82
N GLU A 43 -4.76 -4.19 0.00
CA GLU A 43 -6.06 -4.83 0.19
C GLU A 43 -6.11 -5.62 1.50
N SER A 44 -5.03 -6.33 1.86
CA SER A 44 -4.92 -7.04 3.13
C SER A 44 -4.92 -6.08 4.34
N ILE A 45 -4.35 -4.88 4.23
CA ILE A 45 -4.34 -3.88 5.31
C ILE A 45 -5.71 -3.21 5.45
N ILE A 46 -6.34 -2.87 4.34
CA ILE A 46 -7.65 -2.18 4.34
C ILE A 46 -8.77 -3.17 4.65
N GLY A 47 -8.58 -4.47 4.35
CA GLY A 47 -9.60 -5.50 4.49
C GLY A 47 -10.68 -5.44 3.40
N THR A 48 -10.41 -4.77 2.27
CA THR A 48 -11.33 -4.66 1.14
C THR A 48 -10.58 -4.82 -0.18
N LYS A 49 -11.28 -5.33 -1.20
CA LYS A 49 -10.72 -5.42 -2.54
C LYS A 49 -10.86 -4.08 -3.26
N LEU A 50 -9.74 -3.58 -3.78
CA LEU A 50 -9.73 -2.34 -4.54
C LEU A 50 -10.26 -2.63 -5.95
N GLN A 51 -11.53 -2.30 -6.19
CA GLN A 51 -12.10 -2.32 -7.54
C GLN A 51 -11.55 -1.10 -8.29
N LEU A 52 -10.64 -1.31 -9.24
CA LEU A 52 -10.28 -0.25 -10.19
C LEU A 52 -11.54 0.07 -11.02
N LYS A 53 -12.16 1.22 -10.75
CA LYS A 53 -13.07 1.83 -11.71
C LYS A 53 -12.22 2.33 -12.88
N ALA A 54 -12.24 1.61 -13.99
CA ALA A 54 -11.91 2.16 -15.28
C ALA A 54 -13.09 3.02 -15.72
N GLU A 55 -12.95 4.34 -15.62
CA GLU A 55 -13.79 5.32 -16.32
C GLU A 55 -13.12 5.72 -17.63
#